data_AF-A0A9W6FHE2-F1
#
_entry.id   AF-A0A9W6FHE2-F1
#
_cell.length_a   1.000
_cell.length_b   1.000
_cell.length_c   1.000
_cell.angle_alpha   90.00
_cell.angle_beta   90.00
_cell.angle_gamma   90.00
#
_symmetry.space_group_name_H-M   'P 1'
#
loop_
_entity.id
_entity.type
_entity.pdbx_description
1 polymer ?
#
loop_
_entity_poly.entity_id
_entity_poly.type
_entity_poly.pdbx_seq_one_letter_code
_entity_poly.pdbx_strand_id
1 'polypeptide(L)'
;MHYDQEMEFISLLHTSDVKEIAVEECKEAIRKRKEKLTSIKEDSHLAFYLREDIDNFCDLILAISLLQAETEQGVKYYFKNCMESRKEIILYKALEVADLTGTNEQWIEIYKYGLAKKIKPRESLIREYQDRIKEKNKDE
;
A
#
# COMPACT_ATOMS: atom_id res chain seq x y z
N MET A 1 -6.68 -15.53 -0.48
CA MET A 1 -6.61 -16.19 -1.80
C MET A 1 -7.33 -15.36 -2.88
N HIS A 2 -7.26 -14.02 -2.79
CA HIS A 2 -7.84 -13.07 -3.77
C HIS A 2 -6.78 -12.08 -4.30
N TYR A 3 -5.76 -11.76 -3.50
CA TYR A 3 -4.67 -10.86 -3.89
C TYR A 3 -3.89 -11.32 -5.13
N ASP A 4 -3.56 -12.60 -5.28
CA ASP A 4 -2.74 -13.07 -6.41
C ASP A 4 -3.43 -12.86 -7.78
N GLN A 5 -4.76 -13.05 -7.82
CA GLN A 5 -5.56 -12.88 -9.04
C GLN A 5 -5.75 -11.41 -9.41
N GLU A 6 -5.93 -10.54 -8.40
CA GLU A 6 -6.01 -9.09 -8.61
C GLU A 6 -4.67 -8.54 -9.12
N MET A 7 -3.55 -9.05 -8.60
CA MET A 7 -2.20 -8.67 -9.03
C MET A 7 -1.87 -9.09 -10.46
N GLU A 8 -2.27 -10.30 -10.85
CA GLU A 8 -2.15 -10.78 -12.23
C GLU A 8 -2.95 -9.88 -13.19
N PHE A 9 -4.17 -9.48 -12.80
CA PHE A 9 -5.01 -8.60 -13.61
C PHE A 9 -4.42 -7.19 -13.79
N ILE A 10 -3.80 -6.62 -12.76
CA ILE A 10 -3.11 -5.32 -12.84
C ILE A 10 -1.88 -5.40 -13.76
N SER A 11 -1.15 -6.52 -13.72
CA SER A 11 0.01 -6.74 -14.60
C SER A 11 -0.37 -6.80 -16.08
N LEU A 12 -1.62 -7.18 -16.38
CA LEU A 12 -2.21 -7.23 -17.73
C LEU A 12 -2.74 -5.87 -18.21
N LEU A 13 -2.75 -4.82 -17.37
CA LEU A 13 -3.08 -3.46 -17.81
C LEU A 13 -1.90 -2.90 -18.62
N HIS A 14 -1.92 -3.17 -19.93
CA HIS A 14 -0.80 -2.93 -20.84
C HIS A 14 -0.50 -1.44 -21.14
N THR A 15 -1.35 -0.49 -20.72
CA THR A 15 -1.17 0.94 -20.99
C THR A 15 -1.28 1.79 -19.72
N SER A 16 -0.47 2.86 -19.66
CA SER A 16 -0.46 3.80 -18.53
C SER A 16 -1.85 4.38 -18.23
N ASP A 17 -2.62 4.67 -19.28
CA ASP A 17 -3.97 5.24 -19.19
C ASP A 17 -4.93 4.33 -18.41
N VAL A 18 -4.82 3.00 -18.58
CA VAL A 18 -5.71 2.06 -17.88
C VAL A 18 -5.33 1.93 -16.40
N LYS A 19 -4.04 2.05 -16.08
CA LYS A 19 -3.56 2.11 -14.68
C LYS A 19 -4.02 3.39 -13.98
N GLU A 20 -4.01 4.53 -14.67
CA GLU A 20 -4.51 5.79 -14.13
C GLU A 20 -6.03 5.74 -13.88
N ILE A 21 -6.80 5.19 -14.83
CA ILE A 21 -8.25 4.95 -14.64
C ILE A 21 -8.49 4.05 -13.43
N ALA A 22 -7.73 2.96 -13.28
CA ALA A 22 -7.87 2.06 -12.14
C ALA A 22 -7.61 2.77 -10.80
N VAL A 23 -6.59 3.63 -10.74
CA VAL A 23 -6.28 4.44 -9.55
C VAL A 23 -7.42 5.40 -9.23
N GLU A 24 -7.97 6.10 -10.23
CA GLU A 24 -9.10 7.03 -10.02
C GLU A 24 -10.37 6.31 -9.57
N GLU A 25 -10.69 5.16 -10.16
CA GLU A 25 -11.81 4.31 -9.71
C GLU A 25 -11.62 3.84 -8.26
N CYS A 26 -10.40 3.46 -7.86
CA CYS A 26 -10.08 3.12 -6.48
C CYS A 26 -10.26 4.32 -5.54
N LYS A 27 -9.80 5.52 -5.92
CA LYS A 27 -9.98 6.74 -5.14
C LYS A 27 -11.46 7.07 -4.94
N GLU A 28 -12.27 6.95 -5.99
CA GLU A 28 -13.72 7.16 -5.93
C GLU A 28 -14.42 6.09 -5.07
N ALA A 29 -13.99 4.83 -5.18
CA ALA A 29 -14.44 3.73 -4.34
C ALA A 29 -14.13 3.98 -2.85
N ILE A 30 -12.94 4.48 -2.52
CA ILE A 30 -12.56 4.90 -1.16
C ILE A 30 -13.44 6.05 -0.69
N ARG A 31 -13.63 7.10 -1.52
CA ARG A 31 -14.44 8.28 -1.17
C ARG A 31 -15.87 7.88 -0.79
N LYS A 32 -16.54 7.09 -1.64
CA LYS A 32 -17.91 6.59 -1.39
C LYS A 32 -18.02 5.80 -0.08
N ARG A 33 -17.02 4.98 0.24
CA ARG A 33 -16.99 4.19 1.48
C ARG A 33 -16.74 5.05 2.71
N LYS A 34 -15.84 6.04 2.63
CA LYS A 34 -15.62 7.03 3.69
C LYS A 34 -16.87 7.84 3.96
N GLU A 35 -17.58 8.28 2.91
CA GLU A 35 -18.88 8.95 3.05
C GLU A 35 -19.90 8.04 3.74
N LYS A 36 -20.00 6.77 3.32
CA LYS A 36 -20.91 5.81 3.94
C LYS A 36 -20.60 5.58 5.42
N LEU A 37 -19.32 5.51 5.79
CA LEU A 37 -18.86 5.35 7.17
C LEU A 37 -19.34 6.48 8.09
N THR A 38 -19.55 7.70 7.58
CA THR A 38 -20.09 8.81 8.41
C THR A 38 -21.55 8.61 8.80
N SER A 39 -22.28 7.78 8.05
CA SER A 39 -23.73 7.56 8.21
C SER A 39 -24.10 6.30 8.99
N ILE A 40 -23.13 5.51 9.43
CA ILE A 40 -23.36 4.21 10.08
C ILE A 40 -22.69 4.15 11.46
N LYS A 41 -23.17 3.24 12.31
CA LYS A 41 -22.60 3.01 13.63
C LYS A 41 -21.21 2.38 13.50
N GLU A 42 -20.25 2.91 14.26
CA GLU A 42 -18.83 2.54 14.16
C GLU A 42 -18.54 1.07 14.46
N ASP A 43 -19.28 0.45 15.39
CA ASP A 43 -19.12 -0.94 15.79
C ASP A 43 -19.97 -1.92 14.94
N SER A 44 -20.61 -1.44 13.88
CA SER A 44 -21.38 -2.31 12.99
C SER A 44 -20.44 -3.20 12.16
N HIS A 45 -20.90 -4.42 11.87
CA HIS A 45 -20.19 -5.32 10.94
C HIS A 45 -19.95 -4.64 9.59
N LEU A 46 -20.91 -3.84 9.10
CA LEU A 46 -20.76 -3.07 7.88
C LEU A 46 -19.61 -2.05 7.95
N ALA A 47 -19.43 -1.36 9.08
CA ALA A 47 -18.32 -0.43 9.26
C ALA A 47 -16.96 -1.13 9.22
N PHE A 48 -16.87 -2.33 9.79
CA PHE A 48 -15.67 -3.17 9.68
C PHE A 48 -15.35 -3.49 8.21
N TYR A 49 -16.32 -4.04 7.45
CA TYR A 49 -16.10 -4.37 6.03
C TYR A 49 -15.75 -3.15 5.18
N LEU A 50 -16.39 -2.01 5.42
CA LEU A 50 -16.07 -0.79 4.66
C LEU A 50 -14.65 -0.28 4.94
N ARG A 51 -14.14 -0.45 6.17
CA ARG A 51 -12.75 -0.10 6.53
C ARG A 51 -11.76 -1.05 5.86
N GLU A 52 -12.05 -2.34 5.90
CA GLU A 52 -11.23 -3.36 5.22
C GLU A 52 -11.18 -3.12 3.70
N ASP A 53 -12.31 -2.85 3.06
CA ASP A 53 -12.37 -2.48 1.65
C ASP A 53 -11.49 -1.25 1.35
N ILE A 54 -11.55 -0.20 2.18
CA ILE A 54 -10.72 1.00 1.98
C ILE A 54 -9.24 0.66 2.04
N ASP A 55 -8.82 -0.19 2.98
CA ASP A 55 -7.43 -0.61 3.11
C ASP A 55 -7.00 -1.45 1.89
N ASN A 56 -7.88 -2.32 1.39
CA ASN A 56 -7.61 -3.11 0.16
C ASN A 56 -7.46 -2.21 -1.07
N PHE A 57 -8.29 -1.17 -1.22
CA PHE A 57 -8.10 -0.19 -2.30
C PHE A 57 -6.82 0.63 -2.13
N CYS A 58 -6.38 0.90 -0.89
CA CYS A 58 -5.09 1.53 -0.66
C CYS A 58 -3.94 0.60 -1.09
N ASP A 59 -4.01 -0.69 -0.76
CA ASP A 59 -3.03 -1.71 -1.18
C ASP A 59 -2.93 -1.74 -2.72
N LEU A 60 -4.08 -1.73 -3.40
CA LEU A 60 -4.16 -1.69 -4.86
C LEU A 60 -3.55 -0.43 -5.48
N ILE A 61 -3.87 0.76 -4.94
CA ILE A 61 -3.28 2.02 -5.41
C ILE A 61 -1.76 2.00 -5.23
N LEU A 62 -1.27 1.54 -4.09
CA LEU A 62 0.18 1.43 -3.86
C LEU A 62 0.83 0.47 -4.85
N ALA A 63 0.25 -0.70 -5.07
CA ALA A 63 0.76 -1.68 -6.03
C ALA A 63 0.86 -1.10 -7.45
N ILE A 64 -0.18 -0.39 -7.92
CA ILE A 64 -0.18 0.27 -9.23
C ILE A 64 0.92 1.34 -9.30
N SER A 65 1.03 2.19 -8.27
CA SER A 65 2.08 3.22 -8.21
C SER A 65 3.48 2.62 -8.25
N LEU A 66 3.72 1.48 -7.57
CA LEU A 66 5.00 0.79 -7.64
C LEU A 66 5.31 0.29 -9.05
N LEU A 67 4.33 -0.32 -9.72
CA LEU A 67 4.45 -0.78 -11.11
C LEU A 67 4.62 0.35 -12.13
N GLN A 68 4.29 1.60 -11.77
CA GLN A 68 4.51 2.80 -12.58
C GLN A 68 5.77 3.57 -12.17
N ALA A 69 6.55 3.06 -11.21
CA ALA A 69 7.68 3.76 -10.61
C ALA A 69 7.32 5.12 -9.97
N GLU A 70 6.07 5.28 -9.52
CA GLU A 70 5.53 6.44 -8.81
C GLU A 70 5.47 6.21 -7.29
N THR A 71 6.54 5.63 -6.73
CA THR A 71 6.61 5.18 -5.34
C THR A 71 6.24 6.28 -4.35
N GLU A 72 6.80 7.48 -4.50
CA GLU A 72 6.58 8.57 -3.56
C GLU A 72 5.09 8.99 -3.48
N GLN A 73 4.43 9.11 -4.63
CA GLN A 73 3.00 9.46 -4.70
C GLN A 73 2.14 8.37 -4.08
N GLY A 74 2.39 7.10 -4.44
CA GLY A 74 1.67 5.95 -3.92
C GLY A 74 1.76 5.83 -2.40
N VAL A 75 2.97 5.95 -1.85
CA VAL A 75 3.21 5.87 -0.40
C VAL A 75 2.56 7.01 0.35
N LYS A 76 2.65 8.24 -0.15
CA LYS A 76 1.96 9.39 0.45
C LYS A 76 0.46 9.17 0.49
N TYR A 77 -0.13 8.65 -0.58
CA TYR A 77 -1.56 8.35 -0.63
C TYR A 77 -1.93 7.25 0.37
N TYR A 78 -1.16 6.15 0.39
CA TYR A 78 -1.37 4.99 1.24
C TYR A 78 -1.44 5.36 2.73
N PHE A 79 -0.39 6.01 3.25
CA PHE A 79 -0.29 6.40 4.66
C PHE A 79 -1.32 7.45 5.09
N LYS A 80 -1.85 8.22 4.13
CA LYS A 80 -2.91 9.20 4.38
C LYS A 80 -4.29 8.56 4.45
N ASN A 81 -4.52 7.49 3.70
CA ASN A 81 -5.88 7.00 3.46
C ASN A 81 -6.25 5.69 4.13
N CYS A 82 -5.27 4.86 4.51
CA CYS A 82 -5.51 3.65 5.29
C CYS A 82 -6.27 3.94 6.59
N MET A 83 -7.21 3.06 6.91
CA MET A 83 -8.07 3.06 8.08
C MET A 83 -7.45 2.33 9.27
N GLU A 84 -6.42 1.50 9.07
CA GLU A 84 -5.65 0.94 10.18
C GLU A 84 -5.09 2.05 11.08
N SER A 85 -5.30 1.86 12.37
CA SER A 85 -4.94 2.81 13.43
C SER A 85 -3.46 2.72 13.81
N ARG A 86 -2.90 1.51 13.80
CA ARG A 86 -1.54 1.21 14.21
C ARG A 86 -0.58 1.55 13.07
N LYS A 87 0.14 2.66 13.21
CA LYS A 87 1.11 3.13 12.21
C LYS A 87 2.19 2.10 11.86
N GLU A 88 2.58 1.30 12.84
CA GLU A 88 3.52 0.19 12.63
C GLU A 88 2.94 -0.86 11.68
N ILE A 89 1.64 -1.18 11.78
CA ILE A 89 0.97 -2.12 10.88
C ILE A 89 0.78 -1.53 9.49
N ILE A 90 0.45 -0.24 9.39
CA ILE A 90 0.38 0.45 8.09
C ILE A 90 1.73 0.33 7.37
N LEU A 91 2.84 0.54 8.08
CA LEU A 91 4.18 0.37 7.49
C LEU A 91 4.43 -1.08 7.08
N TYR A 92 4.11 -2.05 7.94
CA TYR A 92 4.26 -3.46 7.63
C TYR A 92 3.49 -3.88 6.36
N LYS A 93 2.21 -3.53 6.26
CA LYS A 93 1.38 -3.83 5.08
C LYS A 93 1.89 -3.15 3.81
N ALA A 94 2.34 -1.89 3.90
CA ALA A 94 2.92 -1.20 2.74
C ALA A 94 4.17 -1.90 2.21
N LEU A 95 4.99 -2.48 3.10
CA LEU A 95 6.17 -3.26 2.73
C LEU A 95 5.79 -4.62 2.14
N GLU A 96 4.74 -5.27 2.64
CA GLU A 96 4.19 -6.48 2.02
C GLU A 96 3.72 -6.23 0.58
N VAL A 97 3.08 -5.08 0.30
CA VAL A 97 2.72 -4.69 -1.07
C VAL A 97 3.98 -4.55 -1.94
N ALA A 98 5.03 -3.94 -1.40
CA ALA A 98 6.30 -3.79 -2.10
C ALA A 98 7.01 -5.13 -2.35
N ASP A 99 6.85 -6.11 -1.47
CA ASP A 99 7.36 -7.47 -1.68
C ASP A 99 6.67 -8.20 -2.83
N LEU A 100 5.40 -7.89 -3.06
CA LEU A 100 4.61 -8.52 -4.12
C LEU A 100 4.83 -7.90 -5.49
N THR A 101 4.98 -6.56 -5.58
CA THR A 101 5.01 -5.85 -6.88
C THR A 101 6.15 -4.86 -7.06
N GLY A 102 6.88 -4.54 -6.00
CA GLY A 102 7.94 -3.55 -6.02
C GLY A 102 9.32 -4.15 -6.24
N THR A 103 10.29 -3.27 -6.48
CA THR A 103 11.72 -3.61 -6.44
C THR A 103 12.27 -3.49 -5.01
N ASN A 104 13.49 -4.00 -4.81
CA ASN A 104 14.20 -3.84 -3.54
C ASN A 104 14.40 -2.35 -3.17
N GLU A 105 14.68 -1.50 -4.15
CA GLU A 105 14.84 -0.05 -3.98
C GLU A 105 13.54 0.58 -3.48
N GLN A 106 12.40 0.17 -4.04
CA GLN A 106 11.09 0.70 -3.65
C GLN A 106 10.72 0.25 -2.24
N TRP A 107 11.02 -1.01 -1.87
CA TRP A 107 10.86 -1.50 -0.50
C TRP A 107 11.69 -0.66 0.49
N ILE A 108 12.96 -0.39 0.15
CA ILE A 108 13.87 0.44 0.96
C ILE A 108 13.35 1.87 1.08
N GLU A 109 12.79 2.44 0.00
CA GLU A 109 12.19 3.78 0.00
C GLU A 109 10.98 3.86 0.94
N ILE A 110 10.08 2.90 0.86
CA ILE A 110 8.90 2.80 1.74
C ILE A 110 9.33 2.68 3.21
N TYR A 111 10.31 1.83 3.49
CA TYR A 111 10.84 1.65 4.84
C TYR A 111 11.39 2.98 5.40
N LYS A 112 12.21 3.67 4.61
CA LYS A 112 12.75 4.99 4.97
C LYS A 112 11.67 6.05 5.15
N TYR A 113 10.61 6.01 4.32
CA TYR A 113 9.45 6.87 4.49
C TYR A 113 8.78 6.65 5.86
N GLY A 114 8.60 5.39 6.27
CA GLY A 114 8.07 5.03 7.59
C GLY A 114 8.92 5.61 8.74
N LEU A 115 10.25 5.49 8.64
CA LEU A 115 11.18 6.08 9.61
C LEU A 115 11.07 7.61 9.66
N ALA A 116 10.97 8.28 8.52
CA ALA A 116 10.78 9.73 8.45
C ALA A 116 9.46 10.18 9.10
N LYS A 117 8.44 9.31 9.11
CA LYS A 117 7.18 9.50 9.84
C LYS A 117 7.25 9.11 11.32
N LYS A 118 8.44 8.84 11.86
CA LYS A 118 8.69 8.42 13.25
C LYS A 118 7.97 7.12 13.63
N ILE A 119 7.72 6.25 12.65
CA ILE A 119 7.14 4.94 12.90
C ILE A 119 8.28 4.03 13.33
N LYS A 120 8.13 3.37 14.49
CA LYS A 120 9.09 2.37 14.96
C LYS A 120 8.77 1.03 14.29
N PRO A 121 9.60 0.51 13.37
CA PRO A 121 9.36 -0.78 12.74
C PRO A 121 9.55 -1.92 13.74
N ARG A 122 8.86 -3.05 13.53
CA ARG A 122 9.13 -4.29 14.24
C ARG A 122 10.52 -4.85 13.90
N GLU A 123 11.07 -5.63 14.83
CA GLU A 123 12.42 -6.20 14.73
C GLU A 123 12.67 -7.03 13.45
N SER A 124 11.65 -7.70 12.92
CA SER A 124 11.78 -8.44 11.65
C SER A 124 12.08 -7.51 10.48
N LEU A 125 11.37 -6.37 10.37
CA LEU A 125 11.57 -5.39 9.31
C LEU A 125 12.93 -4.69 9.42
N ILE A 126 13.43 -4.49 10.64
CA ILE A 126 14.77 -3.92 10.86
C ILE A 126 15.84 -4.85 10.30
N ARG A 127 15.75 -6.16 10.58
CA ARG A 127 16.69 -7.15 10.05
C ARG A 127 16.60 -7.23 8.52
N GLU A 128 15.39 -7.29 7.99
CA GLU A 128 15.15 -7.34 6.55
C GLU A 128 15.72 -6.11 5.82
N TYR A 129 15.53 -4.91 6.38
CA TYR A 129 16.16 -3.69 5.85
C TYR A 129 17.69 -3.79 5.82
N GLN A 130 18.31 -4.32 6.89
CA GLN A 130 19.76 -4.49 6.95
C GLN A 130 20.26 -5.46 5.87
N ASP A 131 19.53 -6.54 5.63
CA ASP A 131 19.91 -7.54 4.63
C ASP A 131 19.74 -6.99 3.20
N ARG A 132 18.63 -6.33 2.91
CA ARG A 132 18.38 -5.66 1.62
C ARG A 132 19.39 -4.58 1.28
N ILE A 133 19.87 -3.83 2.28
CA ILE A 133 20.94 -2.82 2.09
C ILE A 133 22.29 -3.50 1.79
N LYS A 134 22.61 -4.62 2.45
CA LYS A 134 23.84 -5.36 2.13
C LYS A 134 23.80 -5.93 0.73
N GLU A 135 22.65 -6.45 0.29
CA GLU A 135 22.45 -6.96 -1.08
C GLU A 135 22.65 -5.86 -2.10
N LYS A 136 21.97 -4.73 -1.92
CA LYS A 136 22.13 -3.55 -2.80
C LYS A 136 23.59 -3.14 -2.96
N ASN A 137 24.36 -3.11 -1.87
CA ASN A 137 25.78 -2.70 -1.91
C ASN A 137 26.72 -3.75 -2.54
N LYS A 138 26.25 -4.98 -2.81
CA LYS A 138 27.04 -6.00 -3.52
C LYS A 138 26.87 -5.92 -5.04
N ASP A 139 25.76 -5.33 -5.48
CA ASP A 139 25.39 -5.19 -6.90
C ASP A 139 25.88 -3.85 -7.51
N GLU A 140 26.49 -2.98 -6.70
CA GLU A 140 27.18 -1.73 -7.08
C GLU A 140 28.71 -1.91 -7.19
#